data_AF-A0A8T4SZJ7-F1
#
_entry.id   AF-A0A8T4SZJ7-F1
#
_cell.length_a   1.000
_cell.length_b   1.000
_cell.length_c   1.000
_cell.angle_alpha   90.00
_cell.angle_beta   90.00
_cell.angle_gamma   90.00
#
_symmetry.space_group_name_H-M   'P 1'
#
loop_
_entity.id
_entity.type
_entity.pdbx_description
1 polymer ?
#
loop_
_entity_poly.entity_id
_entity_poly.type
_entity_poly.pdbx_seq_one_letter_code
_entity_poly.pdbx_strand_id
1 'polypeptide(L)'
;MIDYHHDYYKGLAKIYFLRIVDTIIRLGRLQQEQGIILDFGCGYQYLKRRLNKSNVLGYDIIPELSDVRDYKHLKPAVIVCNNVLEHFPLSDIEKLLRQFKKMNPSMLLITATPTENFLSRIGMLLTGEREAHTDHKSKLKDITALLSRHCTLVRRRRLYTLSEIAVWRFRP
;
A
#
# COMPACT_ATOMS: atom_id res chain seq x y z
N MET A 1 -20.31 7.19 1.54
CA MET A 1 -19.25 7.18 2.58
C MET A 1 -18.59 5.82 2.47
N ILE A 2 -17.27 5.75 2.28
CA ILE A 2 -16.57 4.46 2.21
C ILE A 2 -16.75 3.75 3.55
N ASP A 3 -17.24 2.52 3.49
CA ASP A 3 -17.16 1.62 4.62
C ASP A 3 -15.74 1.03 4.67
N TYR A 4 -14.86 1.68 5.42
CA TYR A 4 -13.49 1.21 5.64
C TYR A 4 -13.43 -0.09 6.46
N HIS A 5 -14.55 -0.57 7.00
CA HIS A 5 -14.67 -1.89 7.62
C HIS A 5 -15.02 -2.98 6.60
N HIS A 6 -15.18 -2.67 5.31
CA HIS A 6 -15.47 -3.70 4.33
C HIS A 6 -14.22 -4.52 3.98
N ASP A 7 -14.23 -5.83 4.29
CA ASP A 7 -13.19 -6.73 3.81
C ASP A 7 -13.39 -7.09 2.33
N TYR A 8 -12.58 -6.48 1.47
CA TYR A 8 -12.57 -6.71 0.02
C TYR A 8 -11.93 -8.05 -0.41
N TYR A 9 -11.29 -8.80 0.50
CA TYR A 9 -10.70 -10.11 0.21
C TYR A 9 -11.74 -11.24 0.23
N LYS A 10 -12.77 -11.12 -0.62
CA LYS A 10 -13.83 -12.12 -0.77
C LYS A 10 -13.88 -12.69 -2.19
N GLY A 11 -14.42 -13.90 -2.35
CA GLY A 11 -14.61 -14.56 -3.64
C GLY A 11 -13.36 -14.61 -4.52
N LEU A 12 -13.52 -14.33 -5.83
CA LEU A 12 -12.42 -14.31 -6.80
C LEU A 12 -11.46 -13.12 -6.58
N ALA A 13 -11.95 -12.00 -6.04
CA ALA A 13 -11.12 -10.84 -5.73
C ALA A 13 -10.05 -11.18 -4.67
N LYS A 14 -10.37 -12.06 -3.71
CA LYS A 14 -9.41 -12.59 -2.72
C LYS A 14 -8.15 -13.16 -3.38
N ILE A 15 -8.31 -13.96 -4.44
CA ILE A 15 -7.17 -14.60 -5.13
C ILE A 15 -6.25 -13.52 -5.72
N TYR A 16 -6.84 -12.49 -6.31
CA TYR A 16 -6.10 -11.37 -6.88
C TYR A 16 -5.37 -10.54 -5.81
N PHE A 17 -6.06 -10.16 -4.73
CA PHE A 17 -5.44 -9.35 -3.69
C PHE A 17 -4.35 -10.12 -2.92
N LEU A 18 -4.52 -11.44 -2.71
CA LEU A 18 -3.45 -12.27 -2.16
C LEU A 18 -2.25 -12.35 -3.11
N ARG A 19 -2.45 -12.33 -4.43
CA ARG A 19 -1.36 -12.26 -5.41
C ARG A 19 -0.61 -10.92 -5.34
N ILE A 20 -1.27 -9.81 -5.02
CA ILE A 20 -0.60 -8.53 -4.75
C ILE A 20 0.29 -8.68 -3.51
N VAL A 21 -0.24 -9.19 -2.40
CA VAL A 21 0.52 -9.39 -1.16
C VAL A 21 1.74 -10.29 -1.39
N ASP A 22 1.57 -11.43 -2.06
CA ASP A 22 2.67 -12.32 -2.42
C ASP A 22 3.71 -11.64 -3.33
N THR A 23 3.28 -10.71 -4.16
CA THR A 23 4.18 -9.93 -5.02
C THR A 23 4.95 -8.88 -4.24
N ILE A 24 4.31 -8.17 -3.31
CA ILE A 24 4.96 -7.25 -2.37
C ILE A 24 6.05 -7.99 -1.59
N ILE A 25 5.70 -9.13 -0.98
CA ILE A 25 6.62 -9.95 -0.17
C ILE A 25 7.87 -10.34 -0.98
N ARG A 26 7.68 -10.84 -2.21
CA ARG A 26 8.79 -11.27 -3.07
C ARG A 26 9.61 -10.09 -3.59
N LEU A 27 8.97 -9.03 -4.05
CA LEU A 27 9.65 -7.88 -4.66
C LEU A 27 10.48 -7.12 -3.63
N GLY A 28 9.93 -6.98 -2.41
CA GLY A 28 10.58 -6.36 -1.26
C GLY A 28 11.55 -7.25 -0.49
N ARG A 29 11.62 -8.56 -0.79
CA ARG A 29 12.40 -9.54 -0.02
C ARG A 29 12.06 -9.53 1.48
N LEU A 30 10.77 -9.39 1.80
CA LEU A 30 10.29 -9.17 3.17
C LEU A 30 10.48 -10.38 4.10
N GLN A 31 10.63 -11.58 3.53
CA GLN A 31 10.94 -12.77 4.31
C GLN A 31 12.32 -12.70 4.97
N GLN A 32 13.29 -12.03 4.34
CA GLN A 32 14.66 -11.86 4.85
C GLN A 32 14.84 -10.61 5.71
N GLU A 33 13.88 -9.69 5.71
CA GLU A 33 13.98 -8.43 6.45
C GLU A 33 13.86 -8.68 7.97
N GLN A 34 14.83 -8.18 8.73
CA GLN A 34 14.89 -8.36 10.19
C GLN A 34 14.44 -7.10 10.94
N GLY A 35 14.53 -5.92 10.32
CA GLY A 35 14.03 -4.67 10.85
C GLY A 35 12.51 -4.58 10.82
N ILE A 36 11.96 -3.50 11.38
CA ILE A 36 10.51 -3.29 11.42
C ILE A 36 9.96 -3.10 10.00
N ILE A 37 8.89 -3.84 9.68
CA ILE A 37 8.07 -3.66 8.50
C ILE A 37 6.76 -3.01 8.94
N LEU A 38 6.53 -1.78 8.52
CA LEU A 38 5.26 -1.10 8.76
C LEU A 38 4.32 -1.31 7.57
N ASP A 39 3.20 -1.99 7.82
CA ASP A 39 2.07 -2.08 6.90
C ASP A 39 1.16 -0.85 7.14
N PHE A 40 1.29 0.17 6.31
CA PHE A 40 0.58 1.45 6.46
C PHE A 40 -0.73 1.40 5.69
N GLY A 41 -1.85 1.63 6.37
CA GLY A 41 -3.20 1.31 5.89
C GLY A 41 -3.42 -0.20 5.84
N CYS A 42 -3.10 -0.90 6.94
CA CYS A 42 -3.03 -2.36 6.95
C CYS A 42 -4.38 -3.06 6.80
N GLY A 43 -5.50 -2.36 7.04
CA GLY A 43 -6.83 -2.94 7.13
C GLY A 43 -6.81 -4.19 8.02
N TYR A 44 -7.34 -5.30 7.50
CA TYR A 44 -7.34 -6.58 8.20
C TYR A 44 -5.97 -7.25 8.36
N GLN A 45 -4.83 -6.60 8.13
CA GLN A 45 -3.48 -7.15 8.35
C GLN A 45 -3.12 -8.38 7.49
N TYR A 46 -3.52 -8.37 6.22
CA TYR A 46 -3.23 -9.47 5.29
C TYR A 46 -1.73 -9.69 5.06
N LEU A 47 -0.93 -8.63 5.02
CA LEU A 47 0.52 -8.75 4.87
C LEU A 47 1.15 -9.48 6.07
N LYS A 48 0.79 -9.09 7.29
CA LYS A 48 1.27 -9.70 8.53
C LYS A 48 0.91 -11.18 8.61
N ARG A 49 -0.37 -11.52 8.37
CA ARG A 49 -0.82 -12.93 8.35
C ARG A 49 -0.06 -13.76 7.32
N ARG A 50 0.24 -13.17 6.15
CA ARG A 50 0.92 -13.88 5.07
C ARG A 50 2.42 -14.06 5.31
N LEU A 51 3.09 -13.08 5.91
CA LEU A 51 4.50 -13.18 6.31
C LEU A 51 4.69 -14.07 7.53
N ASN A 52 3.73 -14.06 8.47
CA ASN A 52 3.79 -14.75 9.76
C ASN A 52 5.06 -14.42 10.55
N LYS A 53 5.37 -13.11 10.68
CA LYS A 53 6.55 -12.60 11.39
C LYS A 53 6.13 -11.58 12.45
N SER A 54 6.86 -11.54 13.56
CA SER A 54 6.60 -10.63 14.68
C SER A 54 7.04 -9.19 14.42
N ASN A 55 7.95 -8.95 13.46
CA ASN A 55 8.47 -7.62 13.11
C ASN A 55 7.58 -6.86 12.10
N VAL A 56 6.40 -7.38 11.78
CA VAL A 56 5.41 -6.70 10.92
C VAL A 56 4.37 -6.03 11.81
N LEU A 57 4.29 -4.71 11.74
CA LEU A 57 3.36 -3.88 12.50
C LEU A 57 2.36 -3.24 11.54
N GLY A 58 1.08 -3.39 11.81
CA GLY A 58 0.00 -2.72 11.11
C GLY A 58 -0.35 -1.37 11.73
N TYR A 59 -0.51 -0.36 10.89
CA TYR A 59 -1.17 0.90 11.25
C TYR A 59 -2.31 1.18 10.27
N ASP A 60 -3.48 1.52 10.79
CA ASP A 60 -4.64 1.94 10.03
C ASP A 60 -5.27 3.16 10.69
N ILE A 61 -6.09 3.92 9.94
CA ILE A 61 -6.88 5.00 10.52
C ILE A 61 -7.94 4.46 11.48
N ILE A 62 -8.39 3.21 11.27
CA ILE A 62 -9.27 2.47 12.17
C ILE A 62 -8.42 1.87 13.31
N PRO A 63 -8.56 2.35 14.56
CA PRO A 63 -7.70 1.92 15.66
C PRO A 63 -7.77 0.42 15.96
N GLU A 64 -8.95 -0.19 15.87
CA GLU A 64 -9.18 -1.62 16.14
C GLU A 64 -8.54 -2.56 15.10
N LEU A 65 -8.14 -2.05 13.94
CA LEU A 65 -7.39 -2.80 12.93
C LEU A 65 -5.86 -2.68 13.11
N SER A 66 -5.42 -1.73 13.93
CA SER A 66 -4.01 -1.37 14.10
C SER A 66 -3.31 -2.17 15.21
N ASP A 67 -2.02 -2.49 15.00
CA ASP A 67 -1.14 -2.97 16.07
C ASP A 67 -0.55 -1.82 16.89
N VAL A 68 -0.38 -0.65 16.26
CA VAL A 68 0.21 0.55 16.88
C VAL A 68 -0.74 1.73 16.79
N ARG A 69 -0.82 2.52 17.86
CA ARG A 69 -1.65 3.74 17.89
C ARG A 69 -1.02 4.91 17.13
N ASP A 70 0.30 5.02 17.21
CA ASP A 70 1.07 6.03 16.50
C ASP A 70 2.31 5.43 15.87
N TYR A 71 2.36 5.44 14.54
CA TYR A 71 3.48 4.92 13.76
C TYR A 71 4.65 5.92 13.66
N LYS A 72 4.46 7.19 13.99
CA LYS A 72 5.43 8.30 13.75
C LYS A 72 6.74 8.13 14.50
N HIS A 73 6.70 7.40 15.62
CA HIS A 73 7.86 7.15 16.46
C HIS A 73 8.63 5.87 16.08
N LEU A 74 8.11 5.09 15.12
CA LEU A 74 8.78 3.91 14.62
C LEU A 74 9.98 4.28 13.73
N LYS A 75 10.94 3.36 13.63
CA LYS A 75 12.06 3.42 12.69
C LYS A 75 12.02 2.21 11.73
N PRO A 76 11.02 2.13 10.84
CA PRO A 76 10.87 1.00 9.94
C PRO A 76 12.06 0.88 8.98
N ALA A 77 12.51 -0.35 8.72
CA ALA A 77 13.39 -0.66 7.61
C ALA A 77 12.62 -0.67 6.28
N VAL A 78 11.33 -1.02 6.35
CA VAL A 78 10.42 -1.04 5.21
C VAL A 78 9.06 -0.46 5.60
N ILE A 79 8.50 0.40 4.75
CA ILE A 79 7.09 0.78 4.79
C ILE A 79 6.40 0.21 3.54
N VAL A 80 5.25 -0.44 3.74
CA VAL A 80 4.38 -0.92 2.67
C VAL A 80 3.11 -0.08 2.66
N CYS A 81 2.77 0.48 1.50
CA CYS A 81 1.49 1.11 1.22
C CYS A 81 0.78 0.30 0.13
N ASN A 82 -0.11 -0.61 0.52
CA ASN A 82 -0.82 -1.50 -0.39
C ASN A 82 -2.25 -0.98 -0.67
N ASN A 83 -2.47 -0.37 -1.84
CA ASN A 83 -3.72 0.27 -2.22
C ASN A 83 -4.18 1.32 -1.20
N VAL A 84 -3.27 2.23 -0.85
CA VAL A 84 -3.50 3.27 0.17
C VAL A 84 -3.34 4.67 -0.39
N LEU A 85 -2.27 4.92 -1.16
CA LEU A 85 -1.90 6.27 -1.58
C LEU A 85 -2.97 6.91 -2.49
N GLU A 86 -3.71 6.12 -3.24
CA GLU A 86 -4.80 6.57 -4.11
C GLU A 86 -5.96 7.28 -3.38
N HIS A 87 -6.13 7.02 -2.08
CA HIS A 87 -7.19 7.60 -1.25
C HIS A 87 -6.79 8.98 -0.70
N PHE A 88 -5.54 9.39 -0.93
CA PHE A 88 -4.99 10.66 -0.46
C PHE A 88 -4.94 11.68 -1.61
N PRO A 89 -5.22 12.96 -1.35
CA PRO A 89 -4.80 14.04 -2.24
C PRO A 89 -3.27 14.04 -2.40
N LEU A 90 -2.76 14.43 -3.57
CA LEU A 90 -1.31 14.48 -3.84
C LEU A 90 -0.53 15.29 -2.79
N SER A 91 -1.11 16.38 -2.28
CA SER A 91 -0.49 17.22 -1.24
C SER A 91 -0.29 16.47 0.07
N ASP A 92 -1.20 15.57 0.44
CA ASP A 92 -1.08 14.76 1.65
C ASP A 92 -0.13 13.57 1.45
N ILE A 93 -0.09 12.99 0.24
CA ILE A 93 0.95 12.02 -0.12
C ILE A 93 2.34 12.67 0.03
N GLU A 94 2.52 13.91 -0.43
CA GLU A 94 3.79 14.60 -0.30
C GLU A 94 4.20 14.82 1.17
N LYS A 95 3.25 15.24 2.03
CA LYS A 95 3.50 15.35 3.48
C LYS A 95 3.87 14.00 4.09
N LEU A 96 3.16 12.93 3.70
CA LEU A 96 3.42 11.58 4.17
C LEU A 96 4.82 11.12 3.76
N LEU A 97 5.24 11.34 2.51
CA LEU A 97 6.58 11.02 2.03
C LEU A 97 7.67 11.77 2.81
N ARG A 98 7.44 13.05 3.14
CA ARG A 98 8.38 13.83 3.98
C ARG A 98 8.47 13.25 5.38
N GLN A 99 7.35 12.82 5.97
CA GLN A 99 7.33 12.21 7.29
C GLN A 99 8.04 10.86 7.29
N PHE A 100 7.76 10.01 6.31
CA PHE A 100 8.42 8.74 6.07
C PHE A 100 9.94 8.90 5.94
N LYS A 101 10.42 9.88 5.15
CA LYS A 101 11.86 10.18 5.05
C LYS A 101 12.47 10.59 6.40
N LYS A 102 11.74 11.35 7.23
CA LYS A 102 12.19 11.74 8.58
C LYS A 102 12.29 10.55 9.54
N MET A 103 11.38 9.59 9.44
CA MET A 103 11.37 8.39 10.30
C MET A 103 12.61 7.51 10.04
N ASN A 104 12.92 7.27 8.77
CA ASN A 104 14.15 6.62 8.35
C ASN A 104 14.48 6.94 6.88
N PRO A 105 15.50 7.76 6.58
CA PRO A 105 15.82 8.12 5.20
C PRO A 105 16.40 6.96 4.37
N SER A 106 16.88 5.91 5.03
CA SER A 106 17.48 4.73 4.38
C SER A 106 16.48 3.61 4.05
N MET A 107 15.23 3.75 4.51
CA MET A 107 14.22 2.71 4.39
C MET A 107 13.83 2.41 2.93
N LEU A 108 13.24 1.23 2.72
CA LEU A 108 12.51 0.93 1.49
C LEU A 108 11.04 1.34 1.63
N LEU A 109 10.51 2.01 0.62
CA LEU A 109 9.08 2.22 0.47
C LEU A 109 8.57 1.27 -0.62
N ILE A 110 7.55 0.47 -0.30
CA ILE A 110 6.89 -0.40 -1.27
C ILE A 110 5.47 0.08 -1.46
N THR A 111 5.09 0.35 -2.70
CA THR A 111 3.73 0.75 -3.06
C THR A 111 3.10 -0.33 -3.92
N ALA A 112 1.85 -0.67 -3.67
CA ALA A 112 0.97 -1.28 -4.67
C ALA A 112 -0.12 -0.26 -4.96
N THR A 113 -0.24 0.11 -6.23
CA THR A 113 -1.20 1.14 -6.65
C THR A 113 -2.00 0.60 -7.82
N PRO A 114 -3.34 0.63 -7.73
CA PRO A 114 -4.19 0.14 -8.79
C PRO A 114 -4.10 1.04 -10.03
N THR A 115 -4.27 0.45 -11.20
CA THR A 115 -4.51 1.21 -12.43
C THR A 115 -5.97 1.63 -12.49
N GLU A 116 -6.27 2.68 -13.24
CA GLU A 116 -7.63 3.18 -13.43
C GLU A 116 -8.55 2.09 -14.02
N ASN A 117 -8.00 1.22 -14.88
CA ASN A 117 -8.69 0.07 -15.48
C ASN A 117 -9.08 -1.02 -14.47
N PHE A 118 -8.36 -1.11 -13.35
CA PHE A 118 -8.68 -2.06 -12.30
C PHE A 118 -9.87 -1.63 -11.48
N LEU A 119 -10.02 -0.32 -11.28
CA LEU A 119 -11.09 0.25 -10.47
C LEU A 119 -12.46 0.03 -11.09
N SER A 120 -12.58 0.29 -12.40
CA SER A 120 -13.82 0.00 -13.14
C SER A 120 -14.19 -1.48 -13.09
N ARG A 121 -13.19 -2.38 -13.07
CA ARG A 121 -13.42 -3.84 -12.98
C ARG A 121 -13.79 -4.31 -11.59
N ILE A 122 -13.15 -3.80 -10.54
CA ILE A 122 -13.45 -4.15 -9.14
C ILE A 122 -14.79 -3.56 -8.70
N GLY A 123 -15.06 -2.31 -9.07
CA GLY A 123 -16.35 -1.68 -8.83
C GLY A 123 -17.49 -2.55 -9.33
N MET A 124 -17.45 -2.93 -10.61
CA MET A 124 -18.43 -3.82 -11.22
C MET A 124 -18.54 -5.19 -10.52
N LEU A 125 -17.42 -5.76 -10.04
CA LEU A 125 -17.41 -7.08 -9.40
C LEU A 125 -17.96 -7.05 -7.97
N LEU A 126 -17.81 -5.94 -7.25
CA LEU A 126 -18.18 -5.81 -5.84
C LEU A 126 -19.58 -5.24 -5.63
N THR A 127 -20.03 -4.33 -6.49
CA THR A 127 -21.33 -3.65 -6.32
C THR A 127 -22.39 -4.13 -7.28
N GLY A 128 -22.03 -4.84 -8.37
CA GLY A 128 -22.94 -5.15 -9.47
C GLY A 128 -23.40 -3.91 -10.26
N GLU A 129 -22.97 -2.72 -9.84
CA GLU A 129 -23.30 -1.42 -10.43
C GLU A 129 -22.18 -1.03 -11.41
N ARG A 130 -22.56 -0.54 -12.60
CA ARG A 130 -21.61 -0.06 -13.62
C ARG A 130 -20.87 1.22 -13.20
N GLU A 131 -21.39 1.92 -12.19
CA GLU A 131 -20.86 3.17 -11.66
C GLU A 131 -20.50 3.02 -10.19
N ALA A 132 -19.47 2.22 -9.90
CA ALA A 132 -18.86 2.31 -8.58
C ALA A 132 -18.22 3.70 -8.43
N HIS A 133 -18.74 4.51 -7.51
CA HIS A 133 -18.17 5.80 -7.16
C HIS A 133 -16.68 5.62 -6.81
N THR A 134 -15.80 6.10 -7.67
CA THR A 134 -14.37 5.97 -7.50
C THR A 134 -13.90 7.01 -6.49
N ASP A 135 -13.82 6.64 -5.21
CA ASP A 135 -13.31 7.46 -4.10
C ASP A 135 -11.77 7.67 -4.16
N HIS A 136 -11.20 7.59 -5.36
CA HIS A 136 -9.80 7.87 -5.64
C HIS A 136 -9.60 9.36 -5.75
N LYS A 137 -8.72 9.90 -4.91
CA LYS A 137 -8.33 11.31 -4.95
C LYS A 137 -7.14 11.55 -5.87
N SER A 138 -6.31 10.53 -6.07
CA SER A 138 -5.09 10.60 -6.89
C SER A 138 -4.98 9.42 -7.83
N LYS A 139 -4.50 9.68 -9.06
CA LYS A 139 -4.31 8.68 -10.12
C LYS A 139 -2.91 8.06 -10.05
N LEU A 140 -2.76 6.84 -10.57
CA LEU A 140 -1.48 6.12 -10.56
C LEU A 140 -0.36 6.96 -11.18
N LYS A 141 -0.62 7.58 -12.33
CA LYS A 141 0.37 8.41 -13.04
C LYS A 141 0.89 9.55 -12.15
N ASP A 142 -0.01 10.21 -11.43
CA ASP A 142 0.34 11.37 -10.61
C ASP A 142 1.07 10.95 -9.33
N ILE A 143 0.64 9.84 -8.72
CA ILE A 143 1.33 9.22 -7.57
C ILE A 143 2.75 8.82 -7.98
N THR A 144 2.91 8.13 -9.10
CA THR A 144 4.23 7.70 -9.61
C THR A 144 5.11 8.89 -9.95
N ALA A 145 4.56 9.96 -10.53
CA ALA A 145 5.29 11.19 -10.80
C ALA A 145 5.77 11.86 -9.50
N LEU A 146 4.92 11.94 -8.47
CA LEU A 146 5.27 12.49 -7.17
C LEU A 146 6.33 11.62 -6.47
N LEU A 147 6.15 10.29 -6.42
CA LEU A 147 7.15 9.36 -5.87
C LEU A 147 8.50 9.54 -6.57
N SER A 148 8.49 9.70 -7.89
CA SER A 148 9.71 9.92 -8.69
C SER A 148 10.36 11.28 -8.46
N ARG A 149 9.75 12.22 -7.73
CA ARG A 149 10.40 13.48 -7.28
C ARG A 149 11.12 13.31 -5.95
N HIS A 150 10.62 12.44 -5.06
CA HIS A 150 11.19 12.22 -3.72
C HIS A 150 12.08 10.98 -3.62
N CYS A 151 11.88 10.02 -4.51
CA CYS A 151 12.46 8.70 -4.44
C CYS A 151 13.09 8.29 -5.77
N THR A 152 13.99 7.32 -5.69
CA THR A 152 14.53 6.57 -6.81
C THR A 152 13.82 5.22 -6.87
N LEU A 153 13.32 4.86 -8.06
CA LEU A 153 12.73 3.55 -8.32
C LEU A 153 13.83 2.47 -8.29
N VAL A 154 13.66 1.46 -7.45
CA VAL A 154 14.60 0.33 -7.34
C VAL A 154 14.12 -0.83 -8.21
N ARG A 155 12.84 -1.21 -8.08
CA ARG A 155 12.21 -2.31 -8.82
C ARG A 155 10.74 -2.04 -9.02
N ARG A 156 10.17 -2.56 -10.10
CA ARG A 156 8.72 -2.53 -10.34
C ARG A 156 8.24 -3.84 -10.94
N ARG A 157 6.96 -4.16 -10.70
CA ARG A 157 6.24 -5.25 -11.34
C ARG A 157 4.79 -4.86 -11.53
N ARG A 158 4.27 -5.05 -12.75
CA ARG A 158 2.83 -4.95 -13.01
C ARG A 158 2.17 -6.31 -12.84
N LEU A 159 1.03 -6.34 -12.17
CA LEU A 159 0.21 -7.54 -12.00
C LEU A 159 -1.01 -7.45 -12.92
N TYR A 160 -1.00 -8.25 -13.99
CA TYR A 160 -2.08 -8.38 -14.98
C TYR A 160 -2.61 -7.04 -15.56
N THR A 161 -1.74 -6.00 -15.63
CA THR A 161 -2.07 -4.60 -15.98
C THR A 161 -3.02 -3.85 -15.03
N LEU A 162 -3.37 -4.48 -13.91
CA LEU A 162 -4.36 -4.01 -12.95
C LEU A 162 -3.74 -3.27 -11.75
N SER A 163 -2.51 -3.58 -11.40
CA SER A 163 -1.80 -2.87 -10.34
C SER A 163 -0.32 -2.79 -10.65
N GLU A 164 0.29 -1.70 -10.24
CA GLU A 164 1.73 -1.51 -10.24
C GLU A 164 2.26 -1.65 -8.82
N ILE A 165 3.11 -2.66 -8.60
CA ILE A 165 3.86 -2.84 -7.36
C ILE A 165 5.28 -2.33 -7.60
N ALA A 166 5.73 -1.38 -6.79
CA ALA A 166 7.03 -0.74 -6.94
C ALA A 166 7.76 -0.62 -5.61
N VAL A 167 9.09 -0.75 -5.66
CA VAL A 167 10.02 -0.57 -4.54
C VAL A 167 10.83 0.68 -4.80
N TRP A 168 10.88 1.55 -3.81
CA TRP A 168 11.46 2.88 -3.87
C TRP A 168 12.48 3.06 -2.74
N ARG A 169 13.48 3.90 -2.99
CA ARG A 169 14.40 4.45 -1.97
C ARG A 169 14.28 5.96 -1.98
N PHE A 170 14.25 6.59 -0.81
CA PHE A 170 14.32 8.05 -0.77
C PHE A 170 15.63 8.54 -1.36
N ARG A 171 15.56 9.65 -2.10
CA ARG A 171 16.78 10.34 -2.51
C ARG A 171 17.49 10.92 -1.28
N PRO A 172 18.83 11.00 -1.29
CA PRO A 172 19.59 11.72 -0.27
C PRO A 172 18.97 13.08 0.07
#